data_AF-A0A953ZAP2-F1
#
_entry.id   AF-A0A953ZAP2-F1
#
_cell.length_a   1.000
_cell.length_b   1.000
_cell.length_c   1.000
_cell.angle_alpha   90.00
_cell.angle_beta   90.00
_cell.angle_gamma   90.00
#
_symmetry.space_group_name_H-M   'P 1'
#
loop_
_entity.id
_entity.type
_entity.pdbx_description
1 polymer ?
#
loop_
_entity_poly.entity_id
_entity_poly.type
_entity_poly.pdbx_seq_one_letter_code
_entity_poly.pdbx_strand_id
1 'polypeptide(L)'
;LLDDAIAKGARVTYPAGEEPGRWIHWKATVIESLGPKAKLSTERLEGPGCELYRSEEPDREAARLLGLMPANNLSVLGTPERAMQGKLEDLPAGRIAFNEPILVGTAGAGGVPIGAESPRSICGPQNMLRPKLISQGEDEGRRIAWFPYTDDKAYALMDAIEAIYGTQAGKRLKAALKLWINPTKRRLLKGDD
;
A
#
# COMPACT_ATOMS: atom_id res chain seq x y z
N LEU A 1 -12.46 26.40 15.45
CA LEU A 1 -11.92 25.14 15.99
C LEU A 1 -11.29 25.34 17.36
N LEU A 2 -10.36 26.28 17.50
CA LEU A 2 -9.72 26.59 18.78
C LEU A 2 -10.70 26.99 19.89
N ASP A 3 -11.65 27.89 19.59
CA ASP A 3 -12.66 28.32 20.58
C ASP A 3 -13.50 27.14 21.10
N ASP A 4 -13.84 26.19 20.21
CA ASP A 4 -14.56 24.98 20.58
C ASP A 4 -13.72 24.08 21.50
N ALA A 5 -12.42 23.96 21.22
CA ALA A 5 -11.49 23.20 22.06
C ALA A 5 -11.37 23.84 23.45
N ILE A 6 -11.20 25.16 23.53
CA ILE A 6 -11.14 25.91 24.79
C ILE A 6 -12.45 25.76 25.57
N ALA A 7 -13.60 25.94 24.90
CA ALA A 7 -14.92 25.78 25.53
C ALA A 7 -15.16 24.37 26.09
N LYS A 8 -14.48 23.36 25.54
CA LYS A 8 -14.55 21.97 25.97
C LYS A 8 -13.40 21.57 26.91
N GLY A 9 -12.67 22.55 27.45
CA GLY A 9 -11.68 22.36 28.51
C GLY A 9 -10.25 22.10 28.04
N ALA A 10 -9.94 22.27 26.75
CA ALA A 10 -8.56 22.21 26.29
C ALA A 10 -7.76 23.40 26.83
N ARG A 11 -6.49 23.15 27.14
CA ARG A 11 -5.53 24.19 27.54
C ARG A 11 -4.74 24.62 26.31
N VAL A 12 -4.50 25.92 26.19
CA VAL A 12 -3.76 26.49 25.06
C VAL A 12 -2.53 27.22 25.60
N THR A 13 -1.34 26.73 25.26
CA THR A 13 -0.11 27.04 26.02
C THR A 13 0.65 28.29 25.54
N TYR A 14 0.16 28.98 24.51
CA TYR A 14 0.73 30.24 23.97
C TYR A 14 -0.39 31.20 23.56
N PRO A 15 -0.16 32.52 23.39
CA PRO A 15 -1.20 33.42 22.90
C PRO A 15 -1.64 32.95 21.52
N ALA A 16 -2.78 32.28 21.49
CA ALA A 16 -3.40 31.78 20.29
C ALA A 16 -4.34 32.84 19.74
N GLY A 17 -4.49 32.86 18.42
CA GLY A 17 -5.33 33.83 17.74
C GLY A 17 -4.58 34.61 16.67
N GLU A 18 -5.35 35.48 16.03
CA GLU A 18 -4.84 36.39 15.02
C GLU A 18 -4.04 37.53 15.66
N GLU A 19 -2.89 37.84 15.08
CA GLU A 19 -2.14 39.04 15.42
C GLU A 19 -2.71 40.24 14.66
N PRO A 20 -3.15 41.31 15.36
CA PRO A 20 -3.72 42.47 14.70
C PRO A 20 -2.73 43.10 13.71
N GLY A 21 -3.18 43.34 12.47
CA GLY A 21 -2.33 43.94 11.46
C GLY A 21 -2.97 44.03 10.09
N ARG A 22 -2.16 44.45 9.11
CA ARG A 22 -2.57 44.53 7.70
C ARG A 22 -2.75 43.15 7.04
N TRP A 23 -2.12 42.13 7.60
CA TRP A 23 -2.06 40.77 7.05
C TRP A 23 -2.68 39.78 8.02
N ILE A 24 -3.30 38.72 7.49
CA ILE A 24 -3.84 37.63 8.30
C ILE A 24 -2.65 36.83 8.84
N HIS A 25 -2.30 37.03 10.10
CA HIS A 25 -1.23 36.32 10.79
C HIS A 25 -1.80 35.58 11.99
N TRP A 26 -1.64 34.26 12.01
CA TRP A 26 -2.05 33.42 13.13
C TRP A 26 -0.84 32.97 13.94
N LYS A 27 -0.89 33.15 15.25
CA LYS A 27 0.18 32.73 16.15
C LYS A 27 0.23 31.22 16.29
N ALA A 28 1.45 30.68 16.34
CA ALA A 28 1.70 29.27 16.60
C ALA A 28 1.08 28.86 17.94
N THR A 29 0.30 27.77 17.93
CA THR A 29 -0.50 27.37 19.09
C THR A 29 -0.28 25.90 19.45
N VAL A 30 -0.05 25.62 20.74
CA VAL A 30 -0.03 24.25 21.29
C VAL A 30 -1.30 24.03 22.08
N ILE A 31 -2.00 22.94 21.76
CA ILE A 31 -3.28 22.57 22.37
C ILE A 31 -3.06 21.31 23.20
N GLU A 32 -3.23 21.45 24.51
CA GLU A 32 -3.07 20.40 25.52
C GLU A 32 -4.43 19.94 26.04
N SER A 33 -4.49 18.71 26.55
CA SER A 33 -5.67 18.18 27.25
C SER A 33 -6.96 18.24 26.42
N LEU A 34 -6.86 17.98 25.12
CA LEU A 34 -8.00 18.03 24.20
C LEU A 34 -9.05 16.99 24.59
N GLY A 35 -10.26 17.44 24.91
CA GLY A 35 -11.38 16.54 25.22
C GLY A 35 -11.86 15.79 23.96
N PRO A 36 -12.31 14.52 24.09
CA PRO A 36 -12.72 13.70 22.94
C PRO A 36 -13.91 14.27 22.18
N LYS A 37 -14.72 15.12 22.82
CA LYS A 37 -15.88 15.79 22.21
C LYS A 37 -15.53 17.08 21.47
N ALA A 38 -14.29 17.56 21.53
CA ALA A 38 -13.86 18.75 20.79
C ALA A 38 -13.86 18.48 19.30
N LYS A 39 -14.27 19.45 18.47
CA LYS A 39 -14.29 19.28 17.00
C LYS A 39 -12.91 18.92 16.47
N LEU A 40 -11.89 19.54 17.06
CA LEU A 40 -10.49 19.30 16.77
C LEU A 40 -10.06 17.83 16.97
N SER A 41 -10.80 17.01 17.73
CA SER A 41 -10.47 15.59 17.88
C SER A 41 -10.72 14.76 16.61
N THR A 42 -11.44 15.33 15.64
CA THR A 42 -11.84 14.69 14.38
C THR A 42 -11.67 15.58 13.15
N GLU A 43 -11.41 16.87 13.34
CA GLU A 43 -11.28 17.87 12.28
C GLU A 43 -9.85 18.42 12.24
N ARG A 44 -9.33 18.65 11.03
CA ARG A 44 -7.99 19.22 10.83
C ARG A 44 -7.97 20.70 11.13
N LEU A 45 -6.99 21.15 11.92
CA LEU A 45 -6.79 22.56 12.24
C LEU A 45 -6.38 23.42 11.03
N GLU A 46 -5.71 22.84 10.02
CA GLU A 46 -5.19 23.49 8.80
C GLU A 46 -4.56 24.89 9.04
N GLY A 47 -3.91 25.06 10.18
CA GLY A 47 -3.33 26.32 10.63
C GLY A 47 -2.08 26.09 11.47
N PRO A 48 -1.44 27.16 11.97
CA PRO A 48 -0.21 27.08 12.73
C PRO A 48 -0.50 26.62 14.16
N GLY A 49 -0.83 25.35 14.33
CA GLY A 49 -1.00 24.76 15.65
C GLY A 49 -0.84 23.25 15.65
N CYS A 50 -0.61 22.70 16.84
CA CYS A 50 -0.52 21.27 17.05
C CYS A 50 -1.22 20.86 18.35
N GLU A 51 -1.68 19.62 18.35
CA GLU A 51 -2.23 18.95 19.52
C GLU A 51 -1.12 18.17 20.21
N LEU A 52 -1.06 18.29 21.54
CA LEU A 52 -0.09 17.59 22.36
C LEU A 52 -0.79 16.49 23.16
N TYR A 53 -0.40 15.26 22.89
CA TYR A 53 -0.85 14.07 23.61
C TYR A 53 0.30 13.47 24.42
N ARG A 54 0.00 13.01 25.63
CA ARG A 54 0.93 12.26 26.47
C ARG A 54 0.41 10.84 26.64
N SER A 55 1.25 9.85 26.36
CA SER A 55 0.94 8.43 26.53
C SER A 55 2.16 7.68 27.04
N GLU A 56 1.93 6.66 27.86
CA GLU A 56 2.95 5.66 28.24
C GLU A 56 3.06 4.55 27.18
N GLU A 57 2.06 4.41 26.32
CA GLU A 57 2.00 3.44 25.21
C GLU A 57 1.93 4.21 23.87
N PRO A 58 3.07 4.73 23.36
CA PRO A 58 3.08 5.63 22.21
C PRO A 58 2.63 4.96 20.91
N ASP A 59 2.93 3.67 20.71
CA ASP A 59 2.51 2.87 19.55
C ASP A 59 0.98 2.74 19.48
N ARG A 60 0.36 2.39 20.61
CA ARG A 60 -1.11 2.26 20.71
C ARG A 60 -1.80 3.59 20.57
N GLU A 61 -1.26 4.64 21.17
CA GLU A 61 -1.82 5.98 21.07
C GLU A 61 -1.73 6.53 19.64
N ALA A 62 -0.59 6.32 18.96
CA ALA A 62 -0.45 6.68 17.55
C ALA A 62 -1.49 5.96 16.67
N ALA A 63 -1.69 4.65 16.87
CA ALA A 63 -2.72 3.89 16.17
C ALA A 63 -4.14 4.42 16.43
N ARG A 64 -4.45 4.75 17.69
CA ARG A 64 -5.74 5.33 18.08
C ARG A 64 -5.97 6.68 17.40
N LEU A 65 -4.98 7.57 17.42
CA LEU A 65 -5.05 8.90 16.80
C LEU A 65 -5.21 8.80 15.28
N LEU A 66 -4.48 7.90 14.61
CA LEU A 66 -4.63 7.65 13.18
C LEU A 66 -6.01 7.11 12.81
N GLY A 67 -6.63 6.33 13.69
CA GLY A 67 -8.00 5.85 13.53
C GLY A 67 -9.06 6.95 13.64
N LEU A 68 -8.80 7.99 14.45
CA LEU A 68 -9.70 9.14 14.58
C LEU A 68 -9.49 10.15 13.45
N MET A 69 -8.23 10.48 13.17
CA MET A 69 -7.83 11.41 12.16
C MET A 69 -6.72 10.78 11.32
N PRO A 70 -7.07 10.24 10.14
CA PRO A 70 -6.09 9.76 9.19
C PRO A 70 -4.97 10.78 8.97
N ALA A 71 -3.73 10.29 8.98
CA ALA A 71 -2.52 10.99 8.57
C ALA A 71 -1.76 10.16 7.53
N ASN A 72 -1.20 10.81 6.53
CA ASN A 72 -0.43 10.12 5.48
C ASN A 72 1.06 10.02 5.84
N ASN A 73 1.52 10.94 6.69
CA ASN A 73 2.93 11.16 7.00
C ASN A 73 3.07 11.15 8.53
N LEU A 74 4.02 10.37 9.04
CA LEU A 74 4.37 10.31 10.45
C LEU A 74 5.87 10.57 10.63
N SER A 75 6.19 11.47 11.56
CA SER A 75 7.58 11.67 12.00
C SER A 75 7.72 11.17 13.42
N VAL A 76 8.66 10.25 13.62
CA VAL A 76 9.05 9.70 14.92
C VAL A 76 10.37 10.34 15.30
N LEU A 77 10.36 11.23 16.28
CA LEU A 77 11.56 11.87 16.78
C LEU A 77 12.11 11.09 17.98
N GLY A 78 13.39 10.74 17.93
CA GLY A 78 14.06 9.89 18.92
C GLY A 78 14.25 8.44 18.45
N THR A 79 14.94 7.65 19.27
CA THR A 79 15.34 6.28 18.94
C THR A 79 14.44 5.26 19.66
N PRO A 80 13.32 4.82 19.05
CA PRO A 80 12.50 3.78 19.64
C PRO A 80 13.26 2.46 19.72
N GLU A 81 12.89 1.61 20.67
CA GLU A 81 13.38 0.23 20.72
C GLU A 81 12.93 -0.54 19.46
N ARG A 82 13.72 -1.54 19.04
CA ARG A 82 13.46 -2.30 17.82
C ARG A 82 12.05 -2.92 17.75
N ALA A 83 11.53 -3.40 18.88
CA ALA A 83 10.19 -3.96 18.96
C ALA A 83 9.10 -2.88 18.75
N MET A 84 9.31 -1.68 19.27
CA MET A 84 8.42 -0.54 19.07
C MET A 84 8.51 0.00 17.64
N GLN A 85 9.72 0.05 17.07
CA GLN A 85 9.95 0.48 15.70
C GLN A 85 9.13 -0.36 14.72
N GLY A 86 9.16 -1.70 14.83
CA GLY A 86 8.35 -2.58 13.96
C GLY A 86 6.85 -2.28 14.06
N LYS A 87 6.33 -2.07 15.28
CA LYS A 87 4.92 -1.70 15.45
C LYS A 87 4.57 -0.32 14.87
N LEU A 88 5.49 0.64 14.95
CA LEU A 88 5.31 1.95 14.36
C LEU A 88 5.34 1.86 12.83
N GLU A 89 6.22 1.05 12.26
CA GLU A 89 6.29 0.76 10.82
C GLU A 89 5.00 0.09 10.28
N ASP A 90 4.32 -0.70 11.11
CA ASP A 90 3.05 -1.36 10.77
C ASP A 90 1.82 -0.40 10.82
N LEU A 91 1.99 0.86 11.23
CA LEU A 91 0.90 1.82 11.28
C LEU A 91 0.38 2.14 9.86
N PRO A 92 -0.94 2.41 9.70
CA PRO A 92 -1.54 2.71 8.41
C PRO A 92 -1.24 4.16 7.95
N ALA A 93 0.04 4.45 7.68
CA ALA A 93 0.53 5.70 7.14
C ALA A 93 1.31 5.43 5.84
N GLY A 94 1.19 6.34 4.86
CA GLY A 94 1.92 6.21 3.59
C GLY A 94 3.43 6.42 3.75
N ARG A 95 3.86 7.20 4.75
CA ARG A 95 5.27 7.42 5.07
C ARG A 95 5.50 7.56 6.56
N ILE A 96 6.61 6.96 7.01
CA ILE A 96 7.09 7.06 8.38
C ILE A 96 8.58 7.38 8.33
N ALA A 97 8.98 8.49 8.97
CA ALA A 97 10.38 8.88 9.10
C ALA A 97 10.81 8.79 10.56
N PHE A 98 11.99 8.23 10.79
CA PHE A 98 12.60 8.10 12.12
C PHE A 98 13.77 9.06 12.26
N ASN A 99 13.88 9.71 13.43
CA ASN A 99 14.93 10.67 13.77
C ASN A 99 14.99 11.93 12.90
N GLU A 100 14.00 12.17 12.04
CA GLU A 100 13.93 13.37 11.22
C GLU A 100 12.48 13.82 10.97
N PRO A 101 12.24 15.13 10.82
CA PRO A 101 10.98 15.59 10.26
C PRO A 101 10.87 15.11 8.81
N ILE A 102 9.66 14.73 8.37
CA ILE A 102 9.45 14.39 6.96
C ILE A 102 9.73 15.62 6.10
N LEU A 103 10.89 15.61 5.45
CA LEU A 103 11.19 16.51 4.35
C LEU A 103 10.55 15.92 3.10
N VAL A 104 9.73 16.69 2.39
CA VAL A 104 9.04 16.23 1.18
C VAL A 104 10.06 16.14 0.04
N GLY A 105 10.87 15.08 0.04
CA GLY A 105 11.67 14.65 -1.09
C GLY A 105 10.82 13.97 -2.16
N THR A 106 11.43 13.77 -3.33
CA THR A 106 10.90 13.13 -4.55
C THR A 106 10.55 11.64 -4.37
N ALA A 107 10.05 11.19 -3.23
CA ALA A 107 9.79 9.78 -2.94
C ALA A 107 8.33 9.53 -2.53
N GLY A 108 7.43 9.32 -3.51
CA GLY A 108 6.07 8.81 -3.30
C GLY A 108 5.20 9.61 -2.33
N ALA A 109 4.72 10.79 -2.72
CA ALA A 109 3.77 11.54 -1.88
C ALA A 109 2.40 10.90 -2.08
N GLY A 110 1.72 10.38 -1.06
CA GLY A 110 0.37 9.82 -1.16
C GLY A 110 0.24 8.47 -0.45
N GLY A 111 -0.94 8.18 0.09
CA GLY A 111 -1.18 6.97 0.87
C GLY A 111 -2.56 6.95 1.50
N VAL A 112 -3.11 5.74 1.58
CA VAL A 112 -4.35 5.44 2.31
C VAL A 112 -4.07 5.74 3.80
N PRO A 113 -4.92 6.53 4.49
CA PRO A 113 -6.34 6.76 4.21
C PRO A 113 -6.71 8.09 3.54
N ILE A 114 -5.76 8.96 3.19
CA ILE A 114 -6.06 10.32 2.69
C ILE A 114 -5.67 10.42 1.22
N GLY A 115 -6.64 10.07 0.37
CA GLY A 115 -6.47 10.11 -1.07
C GLY A 115 -5.68 8.90 -1.58
N ALA A 116 -6.22 8.27 -2.63
CA ALA A 116 -5.56 7.20 -3.36
C ALA A 116 -4.45 7.73 -4.29
N GLU A 117 -4.26 9.05 -4.36
CA GLU A 117 -3.44 9.66 -5.38
C GLU A 117 -2.04 9.91 -4.83
N SER A 118 -1.07 9.19 -5.39
CA SER A 118 0.34 9.44 -5.16
C SER A 118 0.86 10.42 -6.23
N PRO A 119 0.96 11.75 -6.01
CA PRO A 119 1.23 12.66 -7.11
C PRO A 119 2.73 12.77 -7.45
N ARG A 120 3.65 12.22 -6.66
CA ARG A 120 5.08 12.58 -6.84
C ARG A 120 6.02 11.40 -6.62
N SER A 121 6.29 10.67 -7.71
CA SER A 121 7.63 10.41 -8.28
C SER A 121 7.77 9.05 -8.94
N ILE A 122 7.14 8.01 -8.40
CA ILE A 122 7.13 6.66 -8.98
C ILE A 122 5.81 6.38 -9.69
N CYS A 123 4.71 6.92 -9.17
CA CYS A 123 3.36 6.73 -9.72
C CYS A 123 2.92 7.88 -10.62
N GLY A 124 3.60 9.03 -10.65
CA GLY A 124 3.15 10.21 -11.42
C GLY A 124 3.02 9.92 -12.92
N PRO A 125 4.11 9.53 -13.61
CA PRO A 125 4.01 9.11 -15.00
C PRO A 125 3.16 7.86 -15.21
N GLN A 126 3.23 6.87 -14.32
CA GLN A 126 2.45 5.63 -14.46
C GLN A 126 0.93 5.85 -14.33
N ASN A 127 0.48 6.75 -13.46
CA ASN A 127 -0.92 7.15 -13.32
C ASN A 127 -1.42 7.95 -14.52
N MET A 128 -0.51 8.54 -15.31
CA MET A 128 -0.82 9.21 -16.57
C MET A 128 -0.78 8.26 -17.78
N LEU A 129 -0.31 7.02 -17.60
CA LEU A 129 -0.17 6.04 -18.67
C LEU A 129 -1.22 4.93 -18.51
N ARG A 130 -1.82 4.51 -19.63
CA ARG A 130 -2.69 3.34 -19.64
C ARG A 130 -1.86 2.10 -20.00
N PRO A 131 -1.61 1.16 -19.07
CA PRO A 131 -0.93 -0.09 -19.42
C PRO A 131 -1.78 -0.87 -20.43
N LYS A 132 -1.17 -1.31 -21.52
CA LYS A 132 -1.80 -2.18 -22.53
C LYS A 132 -1.06 -3.51 -22.54
N LEU A 133 -1.77 -4.59 -22.23
CA LEU A 133 -1.25 -5.94 -22.45
C LEU A 133 -1.28 -6.22 -23.95
N ILE A 134 -0.11 -6.46 -24.53
CA ILE A 134 0.03 -6.92 -25.91
C ILE A 134 0.51 -8.36 -25.83
N SER A 135 -0.30 -9.28 -26.35
CA SER A 135 0.09 -10.68 -26.54
C SER A 135 0.22 -10.93 -28.03
N GLN A 136 1.41 -11.36 -28.44
CA GLN A 136 1.68 -11.84 -29.79
C GLN A 136 2.14 -13.29 -29.67
N GLY A 137 1.46 -14.19 -30.36
CA GLY A 137 1.92 -15.56 -30.54
C GLY A 137 2.72 -15.63 -31.84
N GLU A 138 3.95 -16.14 -31.77
CA GLU A 138 4.79 -16.39 -32.96
C GLU A 138 4.41 -17.70 -33.69
N ASP A 139 3.46 -18.47 -33.15
CA ASP A 139 3.06 -19.74 -33.74
C ASP A 139 2.03 -19.51 -34.87
N GLU A 140 2.45 -19.82 -36.11
CA GLU A 140 1.62 -19.94 -37.30
C GLU A 140 0.53 -21.04 -37.13
N GLY A 141 -0.52 -20.74 -36.37
CA GLY A 141 -1.69 -21.60 -36.27
C GLY A 141 -1.45 -22.95 -35.58
N ARG A 142 -0.41 -23.10 -34.74
CA ARG A 142 -0.26 -24.31 -33.90
C ARG A 142 -1.44 -24.42 -32.95
N ARG A 143 -2.29 -25.38 -33.27
CA ARG A 143 -3.58 -25.65 -32.67
C ARG A 143 -3.40 -26.68 -31.55
N ILE A 144 -2.79 -26.27 -30.43
CA ILE A 144 -2.69 -27.15 -29.26
C ILE A 144 -4.11 -27.49 -28.80
N ALA A 145 -4.47 -28.78 -28.85
CA ALA A 145 -5.78 -29.30 -28.43
C ALA A 145 -6.99 -28.73 -29.19
N TRP A 146 -6.86 -28.46 -30.49
CA TRP A 146 -8.00 -28.06 -31.33
C TRP A 146 -8.90 -29.25 -31.68
N PHE A 147 -10.19 -28.96 -31.87
CA PHE A 147 -11.25 -29.92 -32.18
C PHE A 147 -10.89 -30.84 -33.38
N PRO A 148 -11.24 -32.14 -33.36
CA PRO A 148 -12.04 -32.84 -32.35
C PRO A 148 -11.22 -33.25 -31.12
N TYR A 149 -11.88 -33.25 -29.95
CA TYR A 149 -11.32 -33.73 -28.69
C TYR A 149 -11.39 -35.27 -28.67
N THR A 150 -10.23 -35.91 -28.84
CA THR A 150 -10.10 -37.37 -28.73
C THR A 150 -9.46 -37.75 -27.41
N ASP A 151 -9.70 -38.98 -26.94
CA ASP A 151 -9.06 -39.50 -25.73
C ASP A 151 -7.53 -39.45 -25.83
N ASP A 152 -6.97 -39.67 -27.02
CA ASP A 152 -5.53 -39.56 -27.26
C ASP A 152 -4.98 -38.14 -27.06
N LYS A 153 -5.72 -37.11 -27.50
CA LYS A 153 -5.37 -35.69 -27.24
C LYS A 153 -5.49 -35.38 -25.75
N ALA A 154 -6.51 -35.89 -25.07
CA ALA A 154 -6.69 -35.71 -23.63
C ALA A 154 -5.54 -36.35 -22.83
N TYR A 155 -5.15 -37.59 -23.16
CA TYR A 155 -4.02 -38.27 -22.52
C TYR A 155 -2.68 -37.60 -22.83
N ALA A 156 -2.50 -37.07 -24.05
CA ALA A 156 -1.30 -36.31 -24.40
C ALA A 156 -1.20 -35.00 -23.58
N LEU A 157 -2.31 -34.27 -23.43
CA LEU A 157 -2.38 -33.04 -22.64
C LEU A 157 -2.17 -33.28 -21.15
N MET A 158 -2.78 -34.34 -20.59
CA MET A 158 -2.61 -34.72 -19.19
C MET A 158 -1.16 -35.11 -18.88
N ASP A 159 -0.50 -35.89 -19.77
CA ASP A 159 0.92 -36.20 -19.62
C ASP A 159 1.80 -34.93 -19.74
N ALA A 160 1.41 -33.95 -20.58
CA ALA A 160 2.13 -32.68 -20.71
C ALA A 160 1.99 -31.78 -19.47
N ILE A 161 0.77 -31.66 -18.93
CA ILE A 161 0.51 -30.92 -17.69
C ILE A 161 1.31 -31.53 -16.53
N GLU A 162 1.27 -32.86 -16.38
CA GLU A 162 2.01 -33.56 -15.32
C GLU A 162 3.53 -33.40 -15.48
N ALA A 163 4.06 -33.39 -16.70
CA ALA A 163 5.49 -33.19 -16.95
C ALA A 163 5.95 -31.75 -16.61
N ILE A 164 5.18 -30.75 -17.01
CA ILE A 164 5.55 -29.33 -16.88
C ILE A 164 5.25 -28.80 -15.48
N TYR A 165 4.03 -29.04 -14.99
CA TYR A 165 3.49 -28.41 -13.78
C TYR A 165 3.32 -29.37 -12.59
N GLY A 166 3.61 -30.66 -12.76
CA GLY A 166 3.52 -31.64 -11.68
C GLY A 166 4.41 -31.27 -10.48
N THR A 167 3.94 -31.54 -9.26
CA THR A 167 4.68 -31.25 -8.02
C THR A 167 5.56 -32.42 -7.58
N GLN A 168 5.28 -33.64 -8.03
CA GLN A 168 6.02 -34.86 -7.65
C GLN A 168 7.07 -35.25 -8.71
N ALA A 169 8.36 -35.17 -8.37
CA ALA A 169 9.48 -35.39 -9.31
C ALA A 169 9.41 -36.73 -10.07
N GLY A 170 9.06 -37.83 -9.40
CA GLY A 170 8.97 -39.15 -10.04
C GLY A 170 7.84 -39.25 -11.08
N LYS A 171 6.70 -38.60 -10.82
CA LYS A 171 5.58 -38.57 -11.77
C LYS A 171 5.88 -37.67 -12.96
N ARG A 172 6.51 -36.52 -12.73
CA ARG A 172 7.00 -35.63 -13.80
C ARG A 172 7.95 -36.35 -14.75
N LEU A 173 8.95 -37.05 -14.21
CA LEU A 173 9.94 -37.76 -15.01
C LEU A 173 9.29 -38.88 -15.83
N LYS A 174 8.36 -39.63 -15.22
CA LYS A 174 7.59 -40.68 -15.89
C LYS A 174 6.70 -40.12 -17.00
N ALA A 175 6.04 -38.99 -16.78
CA ALA A 175 5.20 -38.32 -17.76
C ALA A 175 6.06 -37.76 -18.92
N ALA A 176 7.18 -37.11 -18.61
CA ALA A 176 8.14 -36.64 -19.61
C ALA A 176 8.69 -37.79 -20.47
N LEU A 177 8.99 -38.95 -19.86
CA LEU A 177 9.45 -40.14 -20.57
C LEU A 177 8.36 -40.74 -21.47
N LYS A 178 7.11 -40.79 -21.00
CA LYS A 178 5.96 -41.24 -21.82
C LYS A 178 5.78 -40.37 -23.06
N LEU A 179 5.87 -39.05 -22.89
CA LEU A 179 5.86 -38.11 -24.01
C LEU A 179 7.10 -38.31 -24.89
N TRP A 180 8.25 -38.67 -24.32
CA TRP A 180 9.46 -38.89 -25.09
C TRP A 180 9.41 -40.11 -26.00
N ILE A 181 8.86 -41.21 -25.48
CA ILE A 181 8.78 -42.50 -26.18
C ILE A 181 7.60 -42.54 -27.17
N ASN A 182 6.54 -41.75 -26.94
CA ASN A 182 5.35 -41.76 -27.80
C ASN A 182 5.36 -40.58 -28.81
N PRO A 183 5.80 -40.79 -30.06
CA PRO A 183 5.87 -39.74 -31.07
C PRO A 183 4.49 -39.20 -31.47
N THR A 184 3.44 -40.03 -31.38
CA THR A 184 2.05 -39.63 -31.67
C THR A 184 1.57 -38.58 -30.67
N LYS A 185 1.80 -38.79 -29.37
CA LYS A 185 1.45 -37.79 -28.34
C LYS A 185 2.18 -36.46 -28.54
N ARG A 186 3.44 -36.49 -28.98
CA ARG A 186 4.20 -35.27 -29.32
C ARG A 186 3.64 -34.52 -30.51
N ARG A 187 3.23 -35.23 -31.57
CA ARG A 187 2.56 -34.65 -32.74
C ARG A 187 1.25 -33.99 -32.36
N LEU A 188 0.43 -34.67 -31.55
CA LEU A 188 -0.83 -34.13 -31.03
C LEU A 188 -0.64 -32.86 -30.18
N LEU A 189 0.43 -32.78 -29.38
CA LEU A 189 0.77 -31.58 -28.61
C LEU A 189 1.31 -30.42 -29.48
N LYS A 190 1.82 -30.72 -30.67
CA LYS A 190 2.26 -29.73 -31.66
C LYS A 190 1.12 -29.27 -32.58
N GLY A 191 -0.03 -29.95 -32.55
CA GLY A 191 -1.16 -29.69 -33.42
C GLY A 191 -1.01 -30.30 -34.81
N ASP A 192 -0.14 -31.30 -34.98
CA ASP A 192 0.00 -32.07 -36.22
C ASP A 192 -1.02 -33.22 -36.21
N ASP A 193 -1.93 -33.26 -37.20
CA ASP A 193 -2.83 -34.40 -37.44
C ASP A 193 -2.07 -35.63 -38.02
#